data_AF-A0A382NYN4-F1
#
_entry.id   AF-A0A382NYN4-F1
#
_cell.length_a   1.000
_cell.length_b   1.000
_cell.length_c   1.000
_cell.angle_alpha   90.00
_cell.angle_beta   90.00
_cell.angle_gamma   90.00
#
_symmetry.space_group_name_H-M   'P 1'
#
loop_
_entity.id
_entity.type
_entity.pdbx_description
1 polymer ?
#
loop_
_entity_poly.entity_id
_entity_poly.type
_entity_poly.pdbx_seq_one_letter_code
_entity_poly.pdbx_strand_id
1 'polypeptide(L)' 'MIKSTTIIGIRKDNLVVIAGDGQASFGNTVIKSNVKKIRRLGQDNSVISGFAGSTADAFALFERLESKLDQYKNQLM' A
#
# COMPACT_ATOMS: atom_id res chain seq x y z
N MET A 1 -8.01 19.02 -6.46
CA MET A 1 -6.84 19.46 -5.68
C MET A 1 -6.05 18.22 -5.29
N ILE A 2 -4.77 18.14 -5.68
CA ILE A 2 -4.00 16.89 -5.77
C ILE A 2 -3.79 16.26 -4.38
N LYS A 3 -4.34 15.07 -4.15
CA LYS A 3 -4.03 14.20 -3.00
C LYS A 3 -2.81 13.36 -3.36
N SER A 4 -1.60 13.85 -3.11
CA SER A 4 -0.39 13.08 -3.42
C SER A 4 0.05 12.27 -2.22
N THR A 5 -0.38 11.01 -2.16
CA THR A 5 0.42 9.98 -1.49
C THR A 5 1.51 9.57 -2.46
N THR A 6 2.75 9.52 -1.99
CA THR A 6 3.87 9.04 -2.81
C THR A 6 4.27 7.67 -2.30
N ILE A 7 4.22 6.67 -3.16
CA ILE A 7 4.77 5.34 -2.93
C ILE A 7 5.94 5.15 -3.88
N ILE A 8 7.08 4.73 -3.36
CA ILE A 8 8.28 4.38 -4.14
C ILE A 8 8.63 2.92 -3.91
N GLY A 9 9.05 2.24 -4.97
CA GLY A 9 9.58 0.88 -4.93
C GLY A 9 11.02 0.88 -5.42
N ILE A 10 11.92 0.27 -4.66
CA ILE A 10 13.31 0.06 -5.05
C ILE A 10 13.56 -1.44 -5.07
N ARG A 11 14.10 -1.94 -6.17
CA ARG A 11 14.60 -3.31 -6.28
C ARG A 11 16.09 -3.28 -6.54
N LYS A 12 16.85 -4.04 -5.74
CA LYS A 12 18.27 -4.31 -5.95
C LYS A 12 18.49 -5.80 -5.78
N ASP A 13 18.91 -6.46 -6.85
CA ASP A 13 19.11 -7.92 -6.88
C ASP A 13 17.82 -8.67 -6.43
N ASN A 14 17.95 -9.47 -5.37
CA ASN A 14 16.86 -10.24 -4.74
C ASN A 14 16.19 -9.49 -3.58
N LEU A 15 16.50 -8.21 -3.38
CA LEU A 15 15.92 -7.38 -2.33
C LEU A 15 14.95 -6.36 -2.92
N VAL A 16 13.78 -6.24 -2.30
CA VAL A 16 12.75 -5.26 -2.65
C VAL A 16 12.40 -4.44 -1.42
N VAL A 17 12.36 -3.12 -1.60
CA VAL A 17 11.92 -2.16 -0.60
C VAL A 17 10.77 -1.35 -1.17
N ILE A 18 9.72 -1.17 -0.38
CA ILE A 18 8.68 -0.18 -0.66
C ILE A 18 8.70 0.85 0.46
N ALA A 19 8.64 2.12 0.09
CA ALA A 19 8.52 3.24 1.00
C ALA A 19 7.38 4.16 0.56
N GLY A 20 6.80 4.85 1.53
CA GLY A 20 5.65 5.71 1.29
C GLY A 20 5.62 6.84 2.30
N ASP A 21 5.04 7.98 1.91
CA ASP A 21 4.88 9.10 2.82
C ASP A 21 3.80 8.79 3.89
N GLY A 22 4.03 9.19 5.14
CA GLY A 22 3.13 8.91 6.27
C GLY A 22 1.93 9.86 6.40
N GLN A 23 1.76 10.82 5.48
CA GLN A 23 0.84 11.93 5.66
C GLN A 23 -0.58 11.63 5.16
N ALA A 24 -1.59 11.91 5.97
CA ALA A 24 -2.97 12.03 5.51
C ALA A 24 -3.45 13.47 5.67
N SER A 25 -3.99 14.02 4.58
CA SER A 25 -4.44 15.41 4.49
C SER A 25 -5.93 15.49 4.15
N PHE A 26 -6.57 16.53 4.66
CA PHE A 26 -7.93 16.94 4.29
C PHE A 26 -7.90 18.38 3.81
N GLY A 27 -8.15 18.57 2.51
CA GLY A 27 -7.85 19.85 1.86
C GLY A 27 -6.34 20.15 1.97
N ASN A 28 -6.00 21.32 2.52
CA ASN A 28 -4.62 21.76 2.70
C ASN A 28 -4.03 21.41 4.10
N THR A 29 -4.80 20.75 4.96
CA THR A 29 -4.40 20.47 6.34
C THR A 29 -3.98 19.02 6.50
N VAL A 30 -2.79 18.78 7.06
CA VAL A 30 -2.35 17.43 7.46
C VAL A 30 -3.09 17.04 8.74
N ILE A 31 -3.93 16.00 8.66
CA ILE A 31 -4.70 15.47 9.80
C ILE A 31 -3.86 14.49 10.62
N LYS A 32 -2.99 13.70 9.97
CA LYS A 32 -2.22 12.65 10.64
C LYS A 32 -0.90 12.39 9.93
N SER A 33 0.20 12.37 10.67
CA SER A 33 1.56 12.18 10.16
C SER A 33 2.04 10.71 10.13
N ASN A 34 1.30 9.79 10.75
CA ASN A 34 1.66 8.38 10.93
C ASN A 34 0.66 7.40 10.30
N VAL A 35 0.31 7.59 9.03
CA VAL A 35 -0.55 6.64 8.30
C VAL A 35 0.29 5.50 7.73
N LYS A 36 -0.05 4.26 8.11
CA LYS A 36 0.53 3.05 7.50
C LYS A 36 -0.13 2.77 6.15
N LYS A 37 0.45 3.33 5.08
CA LYS A 37 -0.01 3.17 3.69
C LYS A 37 0.62 1.98 2.97
N ILE A 38 1.63 1.37 3.60
CA ILE A 38 2.26 0.12 3.17
C ILE A 38 1.74 -1.00 4.04
N ARG A 39 1.37 -2.11 3.41
CA ARG A 39 0.90 -3.32 4.06
C ARG A 39 1.64 -4.52 3.53
N ARG A 40 1.70 -5.56 4.36
CA ARG A 40 2.03 -6.90 3.91
C ARG A 40 0.74 -7.69 3.84
N LEU A 41 0.60 -8.47 2.77
CA LEU A 41 -0.60 -9.19 2.37
C LEU A 41 -0.24 -10.63 1.98
N GLY A 42 -1.25 -11.48 1.90
CA GLY A 42 -1.09 -12.88 1.50
C GLY A 42 -0.42 -13.75 2.56
N GLN A 43 -0.29 -15.03 2.25
CA GLN A 43 0.25 -16.01 3.18
C GLN A 43 1.68 -15.63 3.60
N ASP A 44 1.95 -15.73 4.90
CA ASP A 44 3.22 -15.39 5.54
C ASP A 44 3.74 -13.99 5.21
N ASN A 45 2.85 -13.03 4.92
CA ASN A 45 3.20 -11.65 4.58
C ASN A 45 4.14 -11.55 3.35
N SER A 46 3.98 -12.49 2.42
CA SER A 46 4.83 -12.67 1.23
C SER A 46 4.72 -11.52 0.21
N VAL A 47 3.61 -10.79 0.19
CA VAL A 47 3.39 -9.66 -0.73
C VAL A 47 3.51 -8.33 0.02
N ILE A 48 4.31 -7.40 -0.51
CA ILE A 48 4.38 -6.01 -0.01
C ILE A 48 3.56 -5.13 -0.95
N SER A 49 2.60 -4.38 -0.42
CA SER A 49 1.73 -3.50 -1.18
C SER A 49 1.71 -2.08 -0.61
N GLY A 50 1.58 -1.09 -1.49
CA GLY A 50 1.38 0.31 -1.12
C GLY A 50 0.40 0.96 -2.08
N PHE A 51 -0.43 1.88 -1.57
CA PHE A 51 -1.45 2.53 -2.39
C PHE A 51 -1.30 4.05 -2.37
N ALA A 52 -1.26 4.66 -3.57
CA ALA A 52 -1.28 6.10 -3.74
C ALA A 52 -2.67 6.57 -4.17
N GLY A 53 -3.40 7.24 -3.28
CA GLY A 53 -4.75 7.71 -3.56
C GLY A 53 -5.52 8.05 -2.30
N SER A 54 -6.86 8.00 -2.36
CA SER A 54 -7.68 8.24 -1.19
C SER A 54 -7.54 7.08 -0.19
N THR A 55 -7.58 7.39 1.11
CA THR A 55 -7.49 6.38 2.17
C THR A 55 -8.63 5.35 2.08
N ALA A 56 -9.84 5.77 1.68
CA ALA A 56 -10.99 4.86 1.57
C ALA A 56 -10.81 3.86 0.41
N ASP A 57 -10.36 4.34 -0.75
CA ASP A 57 -10.10 3.47 -1.90
C ASP A 57 -8.96 2.49 -1.61
N ALA A 58 -7.93 2.94 -0.87
CA ALA A 58 -6.82 2.10 -0.44
C ALA A 58 -7.32 0.90 0.38
N PHE A 59 -8.19 1.13 1.36
CA PHE A 59 -8.75 0.06 2.18
C PHE A 59 -9.56 -0.94 1.35
N ALA A 60 -10.46 -0.46 0.48
CA ALA A 60 -11.27 -1.32 -0.38
C ALA A 60 -10.41 -2.15 -1.35
N LEU A 61 -9.36 -1.57 -1.92
CA LEU A 61 -8.47 -2.27 -2.83
C LEU A 61 -7.56 -3.27 -2.12
N PHE A 62 -7.11 -2.98 -0.90
CA PHE A 62 -6.38 -3.96 -0.10
C PHE A 62 -7.24 -5.18 0.22
N GLU A 63 -8.49 -4.98 0.63
CA GLU A 63 -9.42 -6.07 0.91
C GLU A 63 -9.70 -6.92 -0.33
N ARG A 64 -9.94 -6.26 -1.48
CA ARG A 64 -10.13 -6.95 -2.76
C ARG A 64 -8.89 -7.75 -3.19
N LEU A 65 -7.69 -7.19 -2.99
CA LEU A 65 -6.44 -7.87 -3.31
C LEU A 65 -6.22 -9.09 -2.40
N GLU A 66 -6.44 -8.95 -1.09
CA GLU A 66 -6.34 -10.05 -0.12
C GLU A 66 -7.25 -11.22 -0.50
N SER A 67 -8.51 -10.93 -0.84
CA SER A 67 -9.47 -11.93 -1.31
C SER A 67 -8.99 -12.66 -2.57
N LYS A 68 -8.33 -11.94 -3.48
CA LYS A 68 -7.77 -12.54 -4.70
C LYS A 68 -6.54 -13.39 -4.43
N LEU A 69 -5.68 -12.98 -3.50
CA LEU A 69 -4.52 -13.78 -3.09
C LEU A 69 -4.92 -15.08 -2.41
N ASP A 70 -6.02 -15.09 -1.65
CA ASP A 70 -6.55 -16.32 -1.06
C ASP A 70 -7.21 -17.22 -2.11
N GLN A 71 -7.96 -16.64 -3.07
CA GLN A 71 -8.58 -17.38 -4.17
C GLN A 71 -7.54 -18.00 -5.12
N TYR A 72 -6.44 -17.28 -5.41
CA TYR A 72 -5.41 -17.66 -6.38
C TYR A 72 -4.04 -17.73 -5.71
N LYS A 73 -3.88 -18.73 -4.84
CA LYS A 73 -2.65 -18.93 -4.05
C LYS A 73 -1.42 -19.06 -4.96
N ASN A 74 -0.33 -18.41 -4.54
CA ASN A 74 1.00 -18.42 -5.19
C ASN A 74 1.07 -17.79 -6.59
N GLN A 75 0.03 -17.10 -7.09
CA GLN A 75 0.07 -16.47 -8.42
C GLN A 75 1.10 -15.32 -8.54
N LEU A 76 1.52 -14.74 -7.41
CA LEU A 76 2.52 -13.66 -7.36
C LEU A 76 3.89 -14.11 -6.82
N MET A 77 4.12 -15.43 -6.68
CA MET A 77 5.41 -16.01 -6.29
C MET A 77 6.24 -16.42 -7.51
#